data_AF-A0A7W1F1Z1-F1
#
_entry.id   AF-A0A7W1F1Z1-F1
#
_cell.length_a   1.000
_cell.length_b   1.000
_cell.length_c   1.000
_cell.angle_alpha   90.00
_cell.angle_beta   90.00
_cell.angle_gamma   90.00
#
_symmetry.space_group_name_H-M   'P 1'
#
loop_
_entity.id
_entity.type
_entity.pdbx_description
1 polymer ?
#
loop_
_entity_poly.entity_id
_entity_poly.type
_entity_poly.pdbx_seq_one_letter_code
_entity_poly.pdbx_strand_id
1 'polypeptide(L)'
;MIRLLLCACLSLVLTSLPALDTPLIVNSPNSLNTVIINPTLGTMTLYSVLDGQLNRKASSNFLADITYLENVVYSPDVLYAKDPDAPPVPALQLGSLNNSPNMKDMLFKVIGSVKPSKKESAAGVTTLLQRALAAEKEFWGVEHKFDGVVRAALSNTYLMLGIPSKRLLMLYEMPSENFVLVAYHNYGPELYIPQTYNSNPSPDQILAQLPADLQEEHKEQLKEQMEALVSANEQALKIAESDLWIVAGQADKFFVIDLANQHAMAFTYNGKELQTMGVRNLQVDLMIPAGFRTQPDIQGIFRELGKDQVRQRWMKDNGYENDIVAFKALVEQKAAGANGGKISTFQANIFLTGGGGDVTLDFGDKRKVAVYRMQNALDLTSIRDYTLDVGIAMLDAEINLTVLAGKLLEQARQQCKNRNYPAAIITLTSALKMNPRLVKQVEKDFAKDIGKLSGWPELIEGALARAEQLDKDAEARRQAAKDEREKKKPKK
;
A
#
# COMPACT_ATOMS: atom_id res chain seq x y z
N MET A 1 13.12 -13.57 -45.98
CA MET A 1 14.02 -12.68 -45.21
C MET A 1 13.40 -11.32 -44.91
N ILE A 2 12.93 -10.57 -45.91
CA ILE A 2 12.39 -9.20 -45.72
C ILE A 2 11.19 -9.12 -44.73
N ARG A 3 10.26 -10.09 -44.73
CA ARG A 3 9.14 -10.15 -43.77
C ARG A 3 9.55 -10.39 -42.32
N LEU A 4 10.63 -11.15 -42.09
CA LEU A 4 11.15 -11.44 -40.74
C LEU A 4 11.89 -10.23 -40.16
N LEU A 5 12.59 -9.47 -41.01
CA LEU A 5 13.23 -8.22 -40.63
C LEU A 5 12.21 -7.13 -40.31
N LEU A 6 11.11 -7.04 -41.07
CA LEU A 6 10.04 -6.07 -40.83
C LEU A 6 9.29 -6.34 -39.52
N CYS A 7 9.01 -7.61 -39.19
CA CYS A 7 8.41 -7.97 -37.91
C CYS A 7 9.34 -7.68 -36.73
N ALA A 8 10.64 -7.98 -36.85
CA ALA A 8 11.62 -7.65 -35.80
C ALA A 8 11.75 -6.13 -35.57
N CYS A 9 11.74 -5.33 -36.64
CA CYS A 9 11.74 -3.86 -36.53
C CYS A 9 10.42 -3.31 -35.96
N LEU A 10 9.26 -3.88 -36.31
CA LEU A 10 7.96 -3.47 -35.72
C LEU A 10 7.88 -3.83 -34.23
N SER A 11 8.43 -4.99 -33.83
CA SER A 11 8.49 -5.39 -32.42
C SER A 11 9.45 -4.54 -31.59
N LEU A 12 10.54 -4.03 -32.18
CA LEU A 12 11.47 -3.10 -31.53
C LEU A 12 10.91 -1.67 -31.40
N VAL A 13 10.02 -1.24 -32.30
CA VAL A 13 9.35 0.08 -32.23
C VAL A 13 8.16 0.06 -31.26
N LEU A 14 7.52 -1.10 -31.05
CA LEU A 14 6.40 -1.24 -30.11
C LEU A 14 6.83 -1.31 -28.64
N THR A 15 8.09 -1.60 -28.33
CA THR A 15 8.62 -1.60 -26.95
C THR A 15 9.08 -0.23 -26.45
N SER A 16 9.04 0.81 -27.30
CA SER A 16 9.45 2.18 -26.94
C SER A 16 8.34 3.21 -27.14
N LEU A 17 7.08 2.77 -27.28
CA LEU A 17 5.98 3.72 -27.13
C LEU A 17 5.97 4.16 -25.65
N PRO A 18 6.18 5.46 -25.33
CA PRO A 18 5.84 5.94 -24.00
C PRO A 18 4.39 5.51 -23.76
N ALA A 19 4.14 4.91 -22.59
CA ALA A 19 2.81 4.51 -22.17
C ALA A 19 1.82 5.62 -22.58
N LEU A 20 0.89 5.28 -23.48
CA LEU A 20 0.02 6.24 -24.15
C LEU A 20 -0.47 7.30 -23.15
N ASP A 21 0.02 8.53 -23.31
CA ASP A 21 -0.17 9.68 -22.42
C ASP A 21 -1.66 9.95 -22.21
N THR A 22 -2.25 9.27 -21.24
CA THR A 22 -3.67 9.36 -20.94
C THR A 22 -3.84 10.60 -20.08
N PRO A 23 -4.58 11.64 -20.54
CA PRO A 23 -4.84 12.79 -19.71
C PRO A 23 -5.43 12.37 -18.36
N LEU A 24 -4.92 12.93 -17.28
CA LEU A 24 -5.43 12.69 -15.95
C LEU A 24 -6.72 13.49 -15.78
N ILE A 25 -7.82 12.79 -15.49
CA ILE A 25 -9.12 13.39 -15.19
C ILE A 25 -9.31 13.35 -13.68
N VAL A 26 -9.40 14.52 -13.06
CA VAL A 26 -9.58 14.67 -11.61
C VAL A 26 -10.92 15.32 -11.34
N ASN A 27 -11.75 14.67 -10.53
CA ASN A 27 -13.07 15.18 -10.15
C ASN A 27 -13.01 15.75 -8.73
N SER A 28 -13.73 16.86 -8.52
CA SER A 28 -13.95 17.41 -7.19
C SER A 28 -14.89 16.50 -6.38
N PRO A 29 -14.83 16.53 -5.04
CA PRO A 29 -15.66 15.65 -4.21
C PRO A 29 -17.17 15.83 -4.38
N ASN A 30 -17.61 17.02 -4.77
CA ASN A 30 -19.02 17.33 -5.05
C ASN A 30 -19.41 17.10 -6.53
N SER A 31 -18.48 16.62 -7.35
CA SER A 31 -18.65 16.36 -8.79
C SER A 31 -19.10 17.56 -9.62
N LEU A 32 -19.00 18.80 -9.11
CA LEU A 32 -19.38 20.00 -9.87
C LEU A 32 -18.26 20.46 -10.79
N ASN A 33 -17.01 20.21 -10.39
CA ASN A 33 -15.80 20.59 -11.11
C ASN A 33 -14.98 19.35 -11.49
N THR A 34 -14.47 19.36 -12.71
CA THR A 34 -13.53 18.36 -13.24
C THR A 34 -12.35 19.08 -13.87
N VAL A 35 -11.13 18.67 -13.55
CA VAL A 35 -9.91 19.16 -14.21
C VAL A 35 -9.35 18.04 -15.09
N ILE A 36 -9.04 18.38 -16.34
CA ILE A 36 -8.27 17.52 -17.25
C ILE A 36 -6.84 18.05 -17.31
N ILE A 37 -5.87 17.20 -16.99
CA ILE A 37 -4.44 17.50 -17.00
C ILE A 37 -3.79 16.66 -18.10
N ASN A 38 -3.07 17.31 -19.01
CA ASN A 38 -2.22 16.64 -19.98
C ASN A 38 -0.76 16.79 -19.53
N PRO A 39 -0.14 15.73 -18.96
CA PRO A 39 1.23 15.81 -18.48
C PRO A 39 2.22 16.22 -19.57
N THR A 40 2.12 15.63 -20.75
CA THR A 40 3.04 15.83 -21.88
C THR A 40 3.06 17.26 -22.39
N LEU A 41 1.88 17.89 -22.50
CA LEU A 41 1.76 19.28 -22.95
C LEU A 41 1.88 20.29 -21.80
N GLY A 42 1.87 19.82 -20.55
CA GLY A 42 1.84 20.67 -19.37
C GLY A 42 0.52 21.39 -19.15
N THR A 43 -0.55 21.03 -19.88
CA THR A 43 -1.80 21.80 -19.84
C THR A 43 -2.75 21.29 -18.78
N MET A 44 -3.52 22.20 -18.19
CA MET A 44 -4.61 21.87 -17.29
C MET A 44 -5.85 22.70 -17.64
N THR A 45 -7.00 22.06 -17.68
CA THR A 45 -8.28 22.69 -18.08
C THR A 45 -9.38 22.35 -17.08
N LEU A 46 -10.00 23.37 -16.50
CA LEU A 46 -11.13 23.24 -15.58
C LEU A 46 -12.45 23.23 -16.36
N TYR A 47 -13.30 22.28 -16.05
CA TYR A 47 -14.67 22.19 -16.51
C TYR A 47 -15.63 22.19 -15.31
N SER A 48 -16.77 22.84 -15.47
CA SER A 48 -17.93 22.63 -14.60
C SER A 48 -18.91 21.67 -15.28
N VAL A 49 -19.42 20.68 -14.54
CA VAL A 49 -20.45 19.74 -15.00
C VAL A 49 -21.81 20.25 -14.55
N LEU A 50 -22.62 20.76 -15.48
CA LEU A 50 -23.97 21.28 -15.21
C LEU A 50 -24.94 20.68 -16.22
N ASP A 51 -26.02 20.07 -15.74
CA ASP A 51 -27.08 19.46 -16.58
C ASP A 51 -26.55 18.47 -17.63
N GLY A 52 -25.51 17.71 -17.28
CA GLY A 52 -24.85 16.76 -18.19
C GLY A 52 -23.96 17.40 -19.26
N GLN A 53 -23.76 18.71 -19.22
CA GLN A 53 -22.86 19.45 -20.12
C GLN A 53 -21.54 19.80 -19.44
N LEU A 54 -20.45 19.70 -20.20
CA LEU A 54 -19.11 20.15 -19.79
C LEU A 54 -18.88 21.58 -20.26
N ASN A 55 -18.87 22.53 -19.32
CA ASN A 55 -18.58 23.93 -19.61
C ASN A 55 -17.15 24.25 -19.19
N ARG A 56 -16.27 24.59 -20.14
CA ARG A 56 -14.90 25.02 -19.85
C ARG A 56 -14.91 26.33 -19.07
N LYS A 57 -14.18 26.39 -17.95
CA LYS A 57 -14.07 27.55 -17.06
C LYS A 57 -12.70 28.22 -17.13
N ALA A 58 -11.63 27.44 -17.07
CA ALA A 58 -10.27 27.95 -17.00
C ALA A 58 -9.30 27.02 -17.75
N SER A 59 -8.13 27.54 -18.11
CA SER A 59 -7.00 26.73 -18.58
C SER A 59 -5.67 27.40 -18.25
N SER A 60 -4.65 26.61 -17.96
CA SER A 60 -3.27 27.08 -17.76
C SER A 60 -2.25 26.04 -18.24
N ASN A 61 -0.97 26.37 -18.13
CA ASN A 61 0.15 25.47 -18.40
C ASN A 61 1.09 25.39 -17.20
N PHE A 62 1.04 24.28 -16.45
CA PHE A 62 1.86 24.08 -15.24
C PHE A 62 3.35 23.86 -15.57
N LEU A 63 3.71 23.43 -16.80
CA LEU A 63 5.12 23.33 -17.20
C LEU A 63 5.75 24.71 -17.39
N ALA A 64 4.98 25.71 -17.81
CA ALA A 64 5.45 27.09 -17.86
C ALA A 64 5.77 27.62 -16.45
N ASP A 65 4.91 27.31 -15.48
CA ASP A 65 5.14 27.64 -14.07
C ASP A 65 6.38 26.91 -13.52
N ILE A 66 6.53 25.61 -13.79
CA ILE A 66 7.75 24.85 -13.42
C ILE A 66 8.99 25.50 -14.02
N THR A 67 8.96 25.81 -15.33
CA THR A 67 10.08 26.46 -16.03
C THR A 67 10.42 27.79 -15.37
N TYR A 68 9.42 28.59 -15.01
CA TYR A 68 9.64 29.83 -14.28
C TYR A 68 10.34 29.58 -12.93
N LEU A 69 9.85 28.62 -12.13
CA LEU A 69 10.41 28.30 -10.82
C LEU A 69 11.81 27.67 -10.87
N GLU A 70 12.19 27.02 -11.97
CA GLU A 70 13.56 26.55 -12.20
C GLU A 70 14.53 27.70 -12.43
N ASN A 71 14.09 28.73 -13.15
CA ASN A 71 14.93 29.84 -13.57
C ASN A 71 14.98 30.98 -12.55
N VAL A 72 14.00 31.06 -11.64
CA VAL A 72 14.08 31.98 -10.49
C VAL A 72 15.04 31.39 -9.46
N VAL A 73 16.10 32.13 -9.18
CA VAL A 73 17.12 31.75 -8.19
C VAL A 73 17.20 32.77 -7.06
N TYR A 74 17.39 32.28 -5.85
CA TYR A 74 17.60 33.07 -4.65
C TYR A 74 19.07 33.04 -4.22
N SER A 75 19.46 34.02 -3.41
CA SER A 75 20.78 34.03 -2.78
C SER A 75 20.99 32.75 -1.93
N PRO A 76 22.19 32.15 -1.95
CA PRO A 76 22.51 30.96 -1.15
C PRO A 76 22.25 31.15 0.35
N ASP A 77 22.38 32.38 0.85
CA ASP A 77 22.15 32.75 2.26
C ASP A 77 20.75 32.41 2.78
N VAL A 78 19.77 32.27 1.88
CA VAL A 78 18.41 31.90 2.25
C VAL A 78 18.35 30.49 2.82
N LEU A 79 19.20 29.57 2.34
CA LEU A 79 19.22 28.16 2.76
C LEU A 79 20.50 27.77 3.51
N TYR A 80 21.68 28.14 3.02
CA TYR A 80 22.97 27.62 3.49
C TYR A 80 23.72 28.54 4.45
N ALA A 81 23.14 29.68 4.83
CA ALA A 81 23.64 30.60 5.86
C ALA A 81 25.15 30.97 5.75
N LYS A 82 25.47 32.01 4.96
CA LYS A 82 26.83 32.59 4.83
C LYS A 82 27.92 31.61 4.38
N ASP A 83 27.56 30.54 3.68
CA ASP A 83 28.52 29.75 2.91
C ASP A 83 28.82 30.53 1.60
N PRO A 84 30.01 31.14 1.46
CA PRO A 84 30.35 31.96 0.30
C PRO A 84 30.47 31.12 -0.98
N ASP A 85 30.66 29.81 -0.86
CA ASP A 85 30.85 28.88 -1.97
C ASP A 85 29.55 28.14 -2.35
N ALA A 86 28.44 28.42 -1.66
CA ALA A 86 27.15 27.78 -1.95
C ALA A 86 26.55 28.31 -3.27
N PRO A 87 26.00 27.42 -4.11
CA PRO A 87 25.37 27.83 -5.36
C PRO A 87 24.04 28.57 -5.12
N PRO A 88 23.58 29.41 -6.07
CA PRO A 88 22.23 29.97 -6.03
C PRO A 88 21.17 28.88 -5.87
N VAL A 89 20.13 29.16 -5.09
CA VAL A 89 19.08 28.20 -4.74
C VAL A 89 17.88 28.42 -5.63
N PRO A 90 17.48 27.47 -6.50
CA PRO A 90 16.28 27.60 -7.31
C PRO A 90 15.03 27.75 -6.44
N ALA A 91 14.03 28.48 -6.94
CA ALA A 91 12.75 28.63 -6.25
C ALA A 91 12.10 27.26 -6.00
N LEU A 92 12.20 26.34 -6.97
CA LEU A 92 11.75 24.95 -6.79
C LEU A 92 12.34 24.26 -5.56
N GLN A 93 13.64 24.46 -5.28
CA GLN A 93 14.30 23.86 -4.12
C GLN A 93 13.80 24.47 -2.81
N LEU A 94 13.62 25.79 -2.79
CA LEU A 94 13.24 26.52 -1.58
C LEU A 94 11.75 26.36 -1.24
N GLY A 95 10.91 26.15 -2.26
CA GLY A 95 9.47 26.31 -2.14
C GLY A 95 9.05 27.78 -2.00
N SER A 96 7.74 28.01 -1.99
CA SER A 96 7.16 29.33 -1.81
C SER A 96 7.42 29.86 -0.39
N LEU A 97 7.57 31.18 -0.29
CA LEU A 97 7.87 31.86 0.98
C LEU A 97 6.71 31.78 2.00
N ASN A 98 5.52 31.37 1.55
CA ASN A 98 4.35 31.14 2.36
C ASN A 98 4.15 29.65 2.72
N ASN A 99 5.22 28.86 2.79
CA ASN A 99 5.16 27.50 3.34
C ASN A 99 5.39 27.51 4.85
N SER A 100 4.67 26.64 5.58
CA SER A 100 4.78 26.50 7.04
C SER A 100 4.85 25.02 7.46
N PRO A 101 6.01 24.51 7.90
CA PRO A 101 7.31 25.19 7.90
C PRO A 101 7.81 25.40 6.45
N ASN A 102 8.62 26.43 6.25
CA ASN A 102 9.39 26.56 5.02
C ASN A 102 10.58 25.57 4.99
N MET A 103 11.22 25.43 3.84
CA MET A 103 12.38 24.54 3.63
C MET A 103 13.45 24.66 4.73
N LYS A 104 13.82 25.89 5.08
CA LYS A 104 14.83 26.17 6.12
C LYS A 104 14.35 25.72 7.49
N ASP A 105 13.12 26.03 7.85
CA ASP A 105 12.56 25.64 9.13
C ASP A 105 12.38 24.12 9.23
N MET A 106 12.00 23.44 8.15
CA MET A 106 11.93 21.98 8.11
C MET A 106 13.31 21.35 8.32
N LEU A 107 14.33 21.82 7.61
CA LEU A 107 15.70 21.31 7.80
C LEU A 107 16.26 21.65 9.19
N PHE A 108 16.32 22.92 9.56
CA PHE A 108 17.08 23.34 10.73
C PHE A 108 16.30 23.24 12.05
N LYS A 109 14.99 23.46 12.05
CA LYS A 109 14.17 23.39 13.28
C LYS A 109 13.56 22.01 13.48
N VAL A 110 13.01 21.39 12.44
CA VAL A 110 12.38 20.06 12.57
C VAL A 110 13.45 18.97 12.55
N ILE A 111 14.11 18.77 11.42
CA ILE A 111 15.13 17.73 11.26
C ILE A 111 16.33 17.97 12.18
N GLY A 112 16.77 19.23 12.30
CA GLY A 112 17.87 19.62 13.20
C GLY A 112 17.59 19.44 14.69
N SER A 113 16.32 19.29 15.10
CA SER A 113 15.98 18.97 16.49
C SER A 113 16.11 17.48 16.84
N VAL A 114 16.21 16.61 15.82
CA VAL A 114 16.37 15.16 16.02
C VAL A 114 17.76 14.89 16.55
N LYS A 115 17.83 14.49 17.83
CA LYS A 115 19.09 14.17 18.48
C LYS A 115 19.63 12.83 17.97
N PRO A 116 20.95 12.71 17.73
CA PRO A 116 21.54 11.41 17.44
C PRO A 116 21.34 10.46 18.61
N SER A 117 21.13 9.19 18.31
CA SER A 117 21.10 8.13 19.30
C SER A 117 22.47 7.98 19.99
N LYS A 118 22.49 7.30 21.14
CA LYS A 118 23.75 7.00 21.87
C LYS A 118 24.72 6.20 21.00
N LYS A 119 24.21 5.28 20.18
CA LYS A 119 25.02 4.46 19.25
C LYS A 119 25.58 5.31 18.12
N GLU A 120 24.76 6.15 17.47
CA GLU A 120 25.24 7.09 16.43
C GLU A 120 26.33 8.02 16.96
N SER A 121 26.12 8.56 18.17
CA SER A 121 27.10 9.43 18.81
C SER A 121 28.41 8.69 19.10
N ALA A 122 28.34 7.42 19.51
CA ALA A 122 29.52 6.58 19.76
C ALA A 122 30.23 6.14 18.47
N ALA A 123 29.48 5.95 17.38
CA ALA A 123 29.99 5.60 16.05
C ALA A 123 30.49 6.81 15.25
N GLY A 124 30.34 8.04 15.78
CA GLY A 124 30.78 9.26 15.10
C GLY A 124 29.95 9.60 13.85
N VAL A 125 28.71 9.12 13.78
CA VAL A 125 27.80 9.37 12.65
C VAL A 125 27.44 10.86 12.59
N THR A 126 27.47 11.44 11.40
CA THR A 126 27.08 12.84 11.17
C THR A 126 25.62 13.06 11.54
N THR A 127 25.29 14.30 11.92
CA THR A 127 23.93 14.60 12.39
C THR A 127 22.90 14.40 11.27
N LEU A 128 21.64 14.11 11.63
CA LEU A 128 20.58 13.96 10.62
C LEU A 128 20.45 15.21 9.75
N LEU A 129 20.58 16.40 10.33
CA LEU A 129 20.62 17.67 9.59
C LEU A 129 21.72 17.68 8.53
N GLN A 130 22.96 17.31 8.88
CA GLN A 130 24.07 17.30 7.92
C GLN A 130 23.83 16.29 6.79
N ARG A 131 23.29 15.11 7.12
CA ARG A 131 22.94 14.09 6.13
C ARG A 131 21.81 14.57 5.21
N ALA A 132 20.78 15.22 5.75
CA ALA A 132 19.68 15.80 4.97
C ALA A 132 20.15 16.94 4.05
N LEU A 133 21.01 17.83 4.54
CA LEU A 133 21.63 18.88 3.72
C LEU A 133 22.48 18.29 2.59
N ALA A 134 23.24 17.23 2.87
CA ALA A 134 24.03 16.54 1.85
C ALA A 134 23.14 15.88 0.78
N ALA A 135 22.05 15.22 1.19
CA ALA A 135 21.10 14.59 0.27
C ALA A 135 20.34 15.61 -0.58
N GLU A 136 19.93 16.76 -0.02
CA GLU A 136 19.35 17.85 -0.79
C GLU A 136 20.38 18.45 -1.75
N LYS A 137 21.63 18.64 -1.33
CA LYS A 137 22.70 19.14 -2.21
C LYS A 137 22.99 18.16 -3.36
N GLU A 138 22.97 16.86 -3.10
CA GLU A 138 23.15 15.81 -4.11
C GLU A 138 21.99 15.81 -5.11
N PHE A 139 20.75 15.83 -4.61
CA PHE A 139 19.56 15.89 -5.47
C PHE A 139 19.59 17.17 -6.33
N TRP A 140 19.65 18.36 -5.74
CA TRP A 140 19.60 19.61 -6.50
C TRP A 140 20.90 19.94 -7.26
N GLY A 141 21.96 19.17 -7.07
CA GLY A 141 23.22 19.29 -7.79
C GLY A 141 23.17 18.78 -9.23
N VAL A 142 22.07 18.13 -9.64
CA VAL A 142 21.85 17.63 -11.00
C VAL A 142 20.54 18.15 -11.59
N GLU A 143 20.48 18.23 -12.92
CA GLU A 143 19.25 18.61 -13.62
C GLU A 143 18.22 17.46 -13.57
N HIS A 144 17.06 17.71 -12.98
CA HIS A 144 15.94 16.76 -12.95
C HIS A 144 14.93 17.08 -14.03
N LYS A 145 14.95 16.39 -15.16
CA LYS A 145 13.96 16.61 -16.23
C LYS A 145 12.58 16.15 -15.81
N PHE A 146 11.56 16.87 -16.25
CA PHE A 146 10.18 16.39 -16.11
C PHE A 146 10.01 15.10 -16.92
N ASP A 147 9.48 14.07 -16.27
CA ASP A 147 9.41 12.69 -16.76
C ASP A 147 8.03 12.32 -17.33
N GLY A 148 7.12 13.29 -17.43
CA GLY A 148 5.74 13.05 -17.84
C GLY A 148 4.82 12.58 -16.71
N VAL A 149 5.33 12.40 -15.48
CA VAL A 149 4.53 11.91 -14.36
C VAL A 149 3.95 13.07 -13.57
N VAL A 150 2.61 13.14 -13.52
CA VAL A 150 1.86 14.06 -12.67
C VAL A 150 0.88 13.27 -11.83
N ARG A 151 0.78 13.62 -10.56
CA ARG A 151 -0.31 13.22 -9.68
C ARG A 151 -1.10 14.46 -9.33
N ALA A 152 -2.40 14.31 -9.11
CA ALA A 152 -3.23 15.46 -8.81
C ALA A 152 -4.40 15.11 -7.93
N ALA A 153 -4.81 16.10 -7.14
CA ALA A 153 -6.00 16.04 -6.32
C ALA A 153 -6.74 17.37 -6.40
N LEU A 154 -8.06 17.29 -6.52
CA LEU A 154 -8.94 18.43 -6.69
C LEU A 154 -9.85 18.54 -5.46
N SER A 155 -9.73 19.64 -4.71
CA SER A 155 -10.72 20.02 -3.72
C SER A 155 -11.81 20.89 -4.38
N ASN A 156 -12.67 21.53 -3.59
CA ASN A 156 -13.67 22.44 -4.15
C ASN A 156 -13.03 23.74 -4.68
N THR A 157 -11.97 24.20 -4.03
CA THR A 157 -11.35 25.51 -4.27
C THR A 157 -9.96 25.40 -4.88
N TYR A 158 -9.24 24.31 -4.60
CA TYR A 158 -7.84 24.16 -4.95
C TYR A 158 -7.56 22.88 -5.75
N LEU A 159 -6.62 22.99 -6.68
CA LEU A 159 -6.00 21.86 -7.37
C LEU A 159 -4.56 21.73 -6.86
N MET A 160 -4.23 20.58 -6.28
CA MET A 160 -2.84 20.24 -5.97
C MET A 160 -2.29 19.33 -7.05
N LEU A 161 -1.17 19.72 -7.65
CA LEU A 161 -0.34 18.88 -8.52
C LEU A 161 0.89 18.40 -7.76
N GLY A 162 1.27 17.14 -7.95
CA GLY A 162 2.53 16.59 -7.49
C GLY A 162 3.37 16.13 -8.68
N ILE A 163 4.61 16.58 -8.72
CA ILE A 163 5.61 16.26 -9.75
C ILE A 163 6.72 15.44 -9.08
N PRO A 164 6.65 14.10 -9.15
CA PRO A 164 7.55 13.23 -8.37
C PRO A 164 9.03 13.43 -8.71
N SER A 165 9.37 13.52 -10.00
CA SER A 165 10.76 13.69 -10.46
C SER A 165 11.44 14.98 -9.97
N LYS A 166 10.66 15.96 -9.51
CA LYS A 166 11.15 17.26 -8.99
C LYS A 166 10.94 17.44 -7.49
N ARG A 167 10.39 16.44 -6.80
CA ARG A 167 9.94 16.54 -5.39
C ARG A 167 9.06 17.77 -5.11
N LEU A 168 8.19 18.10 -6.07
CA LEU A 168 7.42 19.35 -6.05
C LEU A 168 5.92 19.09 -5.85
N LEU A 169 5.30 19.85 -4.97
CA LEU A 169 3.85 20.07 -4.92
C LEU A 169 3.54 21.49 -5.41
N MET A 170 2.51 21.66 -6.22
CA MET A 170 2.04 22.95 -6.72
C MET A 170 0.55 23.09 -6.40
N LEU A 171 0.18 24.16 -5.70
CA LEU A 171 -1.20 24.41 -5.31
C LEU A 171 -1.76 25.58 -6.12
N TYR A 172 -2.81 25.30 -6.87
CA TYR A 172 -3.54 26.27 -7.65
C TYR A 172 -4.87 26.58 -6.98
N GLU A 173 -5.14 27.85 -6.72
CA GLU A 173 -6.49 28.33 -6.48
C GLU A 173 -7.25 28.39 -7.80
N MET A 174 -8.52 28.04 -7.76
CA MET A 174 -9.41 28.06 -8.93
C MET A 174 -10.51 29.11 -8.75
N PRO A 175 -10.19 30.41 -8.81
CA PRO A 175 -11.24 31.41 -9.00
C PRO A 175 -11.97 31.09 -10.30
N SER A 176 -13.25 31.44 -10.39
CA SER A 176 -14.23 30.93 -11.38
C SER A 176 -13.81 30.88 -12.86
N GLU A 177 -12.74 31.58 -13.28
CA GLU A 177 -12.27 31.65 -14.66
C GLU A 177 -10.77 31.41 -14.87
N ASN A 178 -9.97 31.21 -13.82
CA ASN A 178 -8.50 31.09 -13.95
C ASN A 178 -7.92 30.04 -12.99
N PHE A 179 -6.71 29.57 -13.29
CA PHE A 179 -5.86 28.91 -12.31
C PHE A 179 -4.81 29.89 -11.83
N VAL A 180 -4.68 30.05 -10.52
CA VAL A 180 -3.68 30.93 -9.90
C VAL A 180 -2.78 30.08 -9.03
N LEU A 181 -1.48 30.00 -9.35
CA LEU A 181 -0.50 29.31 -8.50
C LEU A 181 -0.34 30.11 -7.20
N VAL A 182 -0.83 29.58 -6.08
CA VAL A 182 -0.83 30.27 -4.78
C VAL A 182 0.25 29.76 -3.83
N ALA A 183 0.73 28.54 -4.03
CA ALA A 183 1.85 27.98 -3.29
C ALA A 183 2.55 26.88 -4.11
N TYR A 184 3.83 26.64 -3.80
CA TYR A 184 4.58 25.50 -4.31
C TYR A 184 5.56 25.04 -3.23
N HIS A 185 5.81 23.74 -3.13
CA HIS A 185 6.49 23.17 -1.98
C HIS A 185 7.41 22.03 -2.40
N ASN A 186 8.68 22.11 -2.01
CA ASN A 186 9.61 20.99 -2.09
C ASN A 186 9.34 20.08 -0.90
N TYR A 187 8.77 18.89 -1.16
CA TYR A 187 8.47 17.91 -0.10
C TYR A 187 9.66 16.97 0.20
N GLY A 188 10.82 17.21 -0.42
CA GLY A 188 12.03 16.42 -0.20
C GLY A 188 12.46 16.33 1.27
N PRO A 189 12.50 17.44 2.04
CA PRO A 189 12.83 17.41 3.46
C PRO A 189 11.94 16.48 4.28
N GLU A 190 10.65 16.42 3.99
CA GLU A 190 9.67 15.58 4.67
C GLU A 190 10.04 14.10 4.58
N LEU A 191 10.72 13.68 3.51
CA LEU A 191 11.19 12.30 3.29
C LEU A 191 12.35 11.90 4.21
N TYR A 192 12.99 12.86 4.89
CA TYR A 192 14.05 12.59 5.88
C TYR A 192 13.52 12.43 7.31
N ILE A 193 12.21 12.57 7.52
CA ILE A 193 11.62 12.50 8.86
C ILE A 193 11.63 11.04 9.34
N PRO A 194 12.39 10.68 10.40
CA PRO A 194 12.64 9.28 10.71
C PRO A 194 11.41 8.56 11.28
N GLN A 195 10.51 9.28 11.94
CA GLN A 195 9.31 8.71 12.56
C GLN A 195 8.09 9.55 12.24
N THR A 196 7.97 10.70 12.88
CA THR A 196 6.80 11.56 12.79
C THR A 196 7.16 13.03 12.97
N TYR A 197 6.37 13.92 12.37
CA TYR A 197 6.33 15.35 12.62
C TYR A 197 4.88 15.78 12.75
N ASN A 198 4.56 16.57 13.79
CA ASN A 198 3.21 17.04 14.11
C ASN A 198 2.11 16.00 13.84
N SER A 199 2.28 14.80 14.41
CA SER A 199 1.44 13.64 14.14
C SER A 199 1.20 12.87 15.42
N ASN A 200 -0.02 12.36 15.63
CA ASN A 200 -0.37 11.60 16.81
C ASN A 200 -0.94 10.22 16.46
N PRO A 201 -0.88 9.24 17.36
CA PRO A 201 0.14 9.13 18.41
C PRO A 201 1.56 8.99 17.83
N SER A 202 2.58 9.27 18.64
CA SER A 202 3.97 8.90 18.32
C SER A 202 4.17 7.38 18.42
N PRO A 203 5.21 6.80 17.79
CA PRO A 203 5.50 5.36 17.91
C PRO A 203 5.62 4.88 19.37
N ASP A 204 6.26 5.65 20.25
CA ASP A 204 6.35 5.33 21.67
C ASP A 204 4.99 5.33 22.38
N GLN A 205 4.11 6.27 22.03
CA GLN A 205 2.74 6.32 22.55
C GLN A 205 1.91 5.13 22.07
N ILE A 206 2.15 4.64 20.85
CA ILE A 206 1.50 3.44 20.31
C ILE A 206 1.97 2.23 21.11
N LEU A 207 3.28 2.07 21.29
CA LEU A 207 3.86 0.97 22.07
C LEU A 207 3.29 0.92 23.50
N ALA A 208 3.17 2.06 24.16
CA ALA A 208 2.61 2.13 25.51
C ALA A 208 1.13 1.71 25.59
N GLN A 209 0.39 1.77 24.47
CA GLN A 209 -1.02 1.36 24.37
C GLN A 209 -1.19 -0.14 24.03
N LEU A 210 -0.13 -0.85 23.64
CA LEU A 210 -0.20 -2.27 23.32
C LEU A 210 -0.26 -3.14 24.59
N PRO A 211 -0.82 -4.35 24.53
CA PRO A 211 -0.74 -5.35 25.61
C PRO A 211 0.71 -5.65 26.05
N ALA A 212 0.94 -5.87 27.35
CA ALA A 212 2.29 -5.98 27.95
C ALA A 212 3.14 -7.12 27.38
N ASP A 213 2.51 -8.23 26.98
CA ASP A 213 3.16 -9.37 26.32
C ASP A 213 3.71 -9.00 24.94
N LEU A 214 3.02 -8.14 24.19
CA LEU A 214 3.51 -7.61 22.92
C LEU A 214 4.53 -6.47 23.10
N GLN A 215 4.51 -5.77 24.24
CA GLN A 215 5.42 -4.66 24.48
C GLN A 215 6.89 -5.10 24.51
N GLU A 216 7.26 -6.18 25.20
CA GLU A 216 8.67 -6.54 25.39
C GLU A 216 9.32 -7.10 24.11
N GLU A 217 8.66 -8.03 23.40
CA GLU A 217 9.15 -8.57 22.12
C GLU A 217 9.29 -7.48 21.06
N HIS A 218 8.33 -6.56 21.00
CA HIS A 218 8.32 -5.51 19.99
C HIS A 218 9.12 -4.27 20.37
N LYS A 219 9.36 -3.99 21.66
CA LYS A 219 10.33 -2.97 22.07
C LYS A 219 11.71 -3.33 21.55
N GLU A 220 12.13 -4.60 21.65
CA GLU A 220 13.41 -5.03 21.11
C GLU A 220 13.42 -4.98 19.58
N GLN A 221 12.39 -5.49 18.89
CA GLN A 221 12.33 -5.45 17.42
C GLN A 221 12.25 -4.03 16.84
N LEU A 222 11.39 -3.17 17.40
CA LEU A 222 11.31 -1.77 16.99
C LEU A 222 12.61 -1.06 17.30
N LYS A 223 13.22 -1.30 18.47
CA LYS A 223 14.51 -0.72 18.79
C LYS A 223 15.61 -1.22 17.85
N GLU A 224 15.69 -2.51 17.56
CA GLU A 224 16.66 -3.10 16.64
C GLU A 224 16.45 -2.64 15.20
N GLN A 225 15.22 -2.50 14.73
CA GLN A 225 14.92 -2.03 13.37
C GLN A 225 15.03 -0.52 13.25
N MET A 226 14.71 0.24 14.29
CA MET A 226 15.09 1.64 14.40
C MET A 226 16.60 1.79 14.40
N GLU A 227 17.32 0.93 15.12
CA GLU A 227 18.78 0.86 15.12
C GLU A 227 19.33 0.41 13.76
N ALA A 228 18.62 -0.45 13.01
CA ALA A 228 19.02 -0.91 11.67
C ALA A 228 18.74 0.14 10.59
N LEU A 229 17.63 0.86 10.67
CA LEU A 229 17.38 2.07 9.87
C LEU A 229 18.47 3.10 10.13
N VAL A 230 18.90 3.23 11.39
CA VAL A 230 20.00 4.10 11.80
C VAL A 230 21.36 3.60 11.30
N SER A 231 21.61 2.28 11.29
CA SER A 231 22.89 1.68 10.84
C SER A 231 23.02 1.67 9.31
N ALA A 232 21.92 1.45 8.58
CA ALA A 232 21.88 1.63 7.13
C ALA A 232 22.12 3.10 6.73
N ASN A 233 21.81 4.04 7.63
CA ASN A 233 22.04 5.48 7.49
C ASN A 233 23.42 5.94 8.00
N GLU A 234 24.37 5.05 8.33
CA GLU A 234 25.79 5.43 8.49
C GLU A 234 26.39 6.01 7.19
N GLN A 235 25.68 5.83 6.07
CA GLN A 235 25.93 6.43 4.76
C GLN A 235 24.83 7.43 4.35
N ALA A 236 25.09 8.22 3.31
CA ALA A 236 24.18 9.23 2.76
C ALA A 236 22.72 8.77 2.71
N LEU A 237 21.77 9.67 3.03
CA LEU A 237 20.33 9.36 2.98
C LEU A 237 19.94 9.03 1.55
N LYS A 238 19.67 7.75 1.27
CA LYS A 238 19.26 7.29 -0.05
C LYS A 238 17.76 7.41 -0.20
N ILE A 239 17.31 8.40 -0.97
CA ILE A 239 15.92 8.55 -1.38
C ILE A 239 15.73 7.87 -2.74
N ALA A 240 14.71 7.02 -2.85
CA ALA A 240 14.30 6.40 -4.11
C ALA A 240 13.56 7.40 -5.01
N GLU A 241 13.48 7.12 -6.31
CA GLU A 241 12.61 7.89 -7.21
C GLU A 241 11.17 7.87 -6.67
N SER A 242 10.61 9.05 -6.41
CA SER A 242 9.32 9.21 -5.75
C SER A 242 8.18 8.60 -6.57
N ASP A 243 7.27 7.90 -5.90
CA ASP A 243 5.99 7.47 -6.49
C ASP A 243 4.85 8.01 -5.64
N LEU A 244 4.23 9.07 -6.13
CA LEU A 244 3.23 9.79 -5.37
C LEU A 244 1.82 9.20 -5.53
N TRP A 245 1.07 9.22 -4.44
CA TRP A 245 -0.39 9.15 -4.43
C TRP A 245 -0.93 10.37 -3.69
N ILE A 246 -1.88 11.10 -4.28
CA ILE A 246 -2.40 12.35 -3.72
C ILE A 246 -3.93 12.31 -3.73
N VAL A 247 -4.54 12.77 -2.65
CA VAL A 247 -6.00 12.92 -2.56
C VAL A 247 -6.38 14.21 -1.81
N ALA A 248 -7.52 14.79 -2.19
CA ALA A 248 -8.10 15.94 -1.51
C ALA A 248 -9.09 15.45 -0.45
N GLY A 249 -8.89 15.88 0.78
CA GLY A 249 -9.79 15.70 1.90
C GLY A 249 -10.82 16.81 2.03
N GLN A 250 -11.48 16.84 3.19
CA GLN A 250 -12.40 17.92 3.55
C GLN A 250 -11.65 19.21 3.87
N ALA A 251 -12.33 20.35 3.69
CA ALA A 251 -11.82 21.68 4.05
C ALA A 251 -10.43 21.99 3.44
N ASP A 252 -10.27 21.67 2.15
CA ASP A 252 -9.07 21.99 1.38
C ASP A 252 -7.76 21.43 2.00
N LYS A 253 -7.89 20.27 2.64
CA LYS A 253 -6.77 19.45 3.11
C LYS A 253 -6.36 18.47 2.03
N PHE A 254 -5.09 18.13 1.98
CA PHE A 254 -4.52 17.21 1.01
C PHE A 254 -3.70 16.16 1.74
N PHE A 255 -3.84 14.91 1.31
CA PHE A 255 -3.00 13.81 1.76
C PHE A 255 -2.10 13.38 0.60
N VAL A 256 -0.81 13.31 0.88
CA VAL A 256 0.23 12.93 -0.07
C VAL A 256 0.97 11.73 0.51
N ILE A 257 1.17 10.71 -0.30
CA ILE A 257 2.00 9.56 0.04
C ILE A 257 3.08 9.45 -1.00
N ASP A 258 4.33 9.33 -0.56
CA ASP A 258 5.41 8.81 -1.39
C ASP A 258 5.58 7.33 -1.07
N LEU A 259 5.11 6.46 -1.97
CA LEU A 259 5.12 5.01 -1.80
C LEU A 259 6.54 4.44 -1.89
N ALA A 260 7.37 5.00 -2.77
CA ALA A 260 8.75 4.57 -2.93
C ALA A 260 9.57 4.86 -1.67
N ASN A 261 9.33 6.03 -1.06
CA ASN A 261 10.03 6.46 0.14
C ASN A 261 9.27 6.17 1.46
N GLN A 262 8.09 5.54 1.40
CA GLN A 262 7.27 5.14 2.55
C GLN A 262 6.95 6.33 3.50
N HIS A 263 6.57 7.48 2.96
CA HIS A 263 6.17 8.65 3.76
C HIS A 263 4.74 9.10 3.45
N ALA A 264 3.97 9.35 4.50
CA ALA A 264 2.65 9.97 4.42
C ALA A 264 2.73 11.40 4.97
N MET A 265 2.14 12.34 4.25
CA MET A 265 2.20 13.77 4.52
C MET A 265 0.79 14.36 4.39
N ALA A 266 0.43 15.27 5.28
CA ALA A 266 -0.82 16.00 5.23
C ALA A 266 -0.55 17.50 5.07
N PHE A 267 -1.29 18.16 4.20
CA PHE A 267 -1.16 19.58 3.89
C PHE A 267 -2.51 20.29 3.98
N THR A 268 -2.51 21.58 4.33
CA THR A 268 -3.69 22.44 4.23
C THR A 268 -3.29 23.83 3.78
N TYR A 269 -4.15 24.50 3.02
CA TYR A 269 -3.95 25.90 2.68
C TYR A 269 -5.01 26.75 3.37
N ASN A 270 -4.56 27.71 4.20
CA ASN A 270 -5.45 28.54 5.01
C ASN A 270 -5.82 29.88 4.34
N GLY A 271 -5.61 29.99 3.02
CA GLY A 271 -5.78 31.24 2.26
C GLY A 271 -4.52 32.10 2.21
N LYS A 272 -3.53 31.84 3.06
CA LYS A 272 -2.28 32.62 3.15
C LYS A 272 -1.05 31.75 2.97
N GLU A 273 -1.00 30.62 3.66
CA GLU A 273 0.15 29.71 3.68
C GLU A 273 -0.27 28.26 3.40
N LEU A 274 0.62 27.52 2.74
CA LEU A 274 0.54 26.08 2.62
C LEU A 274 1.25 25.47 3.83
N GLN A 275 0.46 24.85 4.70
CA GLN A 275 0.93 24.29 5.96
C GLN A 275 1.11 22.78 5.84
N THR A 276 2.31 22.28 6.17
CA THR A 276 2.56 20.86 6.42
C THR A 276 1.96 20.52 7.79
N MET A 277 0.80 19.87 7.79
CA MET A 277 0.06 19.51 8.98
C MET A 277 0.73 18.38 9.74
N GLY A 278 1.37 17.44 9.06
CA GLY A 278 2.07 16.35 9.71
C GLY A 278 2.69 15.39 8.70
N VAL A 279 3.71 14.67 9.15
CA VAL A 279 4.44 13.66 8.37
C VAL A 279 4.59 12.41 9.21
N ARG A 280 4.44 11.26 8.58
CA ARG A 280 4.63 9.94 9.19
C ARG A 280 5.43 9.02 8.28
N ASN A 281 6.38 8.32 8.86
CA ASN A 281 7.11 7.25 8.20
C ASN A 281 6.28 5.96 8.25
N LEU A 282 5.76 5.57 7.08
CA LEU A 282 4.92 4.39 6.91
C LEU A 282 5.68 3.10 7.22
N GLN A 283 6.99 3.05 7.02
CA GLN A 283 7.77 1.88 7.38
C GLN A 283 7.73 1.65 8.90
N VAL A 284 7.80 2.70 9.70
CA VAL A 284 7.67 2.64 11.17
C VAL A 284 6.24 2.28 11.58
N ASP A 285 5.24 2.93 10.98
CA ASP A 285 3.84 2.65 11.29
C ASP A 285 3.46 1.19 10.97
N LEU A 286 3.95 0.66 9.85
CA LEU A 286 3.69 -0.71 9.43
C LEU A 286 4.48 -1.75 10.23
N MET A 287 5.37 -1.37 11.15
CA MET A 287 5.97 -2.29 12.13
C MET A 287 5.04 -2.58 13.31
N ILE A 288 3.98 -1.79 13.52
CA ILE A 288 3.06 -1.97 14.64
C ILE A 288 2.37 -3.35 14.53
N PRO A 289 2.46 -4.21 15.58
CA PRO A 289 1.99 -5.59 15.51
C PRO A 289 0.48 -5.69 15.63
N ALA A 290 -0.08 -6.75 15.00
CA ALA A 290 -1.44 -7.30 15.16
C ALA A 290 -2.63 -6.35 14.96
N GLY A 291 -2.69 -5.27 15.73
CA GLY A 291 -3.53 -4.13 15.44
C GLY A 291 -3.41 -3.03 16.50
N PHE A 292 -3.54 -1.78 16.07
CA PHE A 292 -3.66 -0.60 16.92
C PHE A 292 -5.08 -0.06 16.79
N ARG A 293 -5.79 0.05 17.92
CA ARG A 293 -7.20 0.52 17.99
C ARG A 293 -8.11 -0.23 16.99
N THR A 294 -7.96 -1.54 16.92
CA THR A 294 -8.79 -2.42 16.08
C THR A 294 -9.78 -3.18 16.94
N GLN A 295 -10.98 -3.41 16.41
CA GLN A 295 -11.99 -4.26 17.03
C GLN A 295 -12.67 -5.15 15.96
N PRO A 296 -12.93 -6.44 16.26
CA PRO A 296 -12.25 -7.21 17.32
C PRO A 296 -10.72 -7.20 17.12
N ASP A 297 -9.98 -7.34 18.21
CA ASP A 297 -8.53 -7.55 18.13
C ASP A 297 -8.21 -8.97 17.65
N ILE A 298 -6.95 -9.24 17.27
CA ILE A 298 -6.56 -10.56 16.73
C ILE A 298 -6.92 -11.70 17.69
N GLN A 299 -6.75 -11.50 19.00
CA GLN A 299 -7.11 -12.50 20.00
C GLN A 299 -8.63 -12.70 20.11
N GLY A 300 -9.42 -11.63 19.99
CA GLY A 300 -10.87 -11.67 19.90
C GLY A 300 -11.34 -12.48 18.69
N ILE A 301 -10.79 -12.22 17.51
CA ILE A 301 -11.08 -12.96 16.27
C ILE A 301 -10.79 -14.45 16.47
N PHE A 302 -9.60 -14.77 17.00
CA PHE A 302 -9.19 -16.15 17.22
C PHE A 302 -10.09 -16.85 18.26
N ARG A 303 -10.51 -16.14 19.31
CA ARG A 303 -11.44 -16.67 20.32
C ARG A 303 -12.82 -16.96 19.72
N GLU A 304 -13.32 -16.11 18.82
CA GLU A 304 -14.57 -16.35 18.10
C GLU A 304 -14.49 -17.59 17.20
N LEU A 305 -13.38 -17.73 16.47
CA LEU A 305 -13.07 -18.94 15.71
C LEU A 305 -13.05 -20.19 16.61
N GLY A 306 -12.53 -20.06 17.83
CA GLY A 306 -12.53 -21.10 18.87
C GLY A 306 -13.92 -21.60 19.28
N LYS A 307 -14.96 -20.78 19.14
CA LYS A 307 -16.33 -21.11 19.55
C LYS A 307 -17.13 -21.84 18.46
N ASP A 308 -16.67 -21.79 17.22
CA ASP A 308 -17.36 -22.41 16.08
C ASP A 308 -17.01 -23.91 16.00
N GLN A 309 -17.90 -24.75 16.53
CA GLN A 309 -17.70 -26.21 16.55
C GLN A 309 -17.54 -26.83 15.16
N VAL A 310 -18.16 -26.24 14.12
CA VAL A 310 -18.05 -26.76 12.74
C VAL A 310 -16.65 -26.51 12.21
N ARG A 311 -16.15 -25.28 12.34
CA ARG A 311 -14.77 -24.93 11.95
C ARG A 311 -13.75 -25.72 12.76
N GLN A 312 -13.93 -25.84 14.09
CA GLN A 312 -13.03 -26.59 14.96
C GLN A 312 -12.95 -28.07 14.58
N ARG A 313 -14.10 -28.70 14.29
CA ARG A 313 -14.15 -30.09 13.84
C ARG A 313 -13.47 -30.26 12.49
N TRP A 314 -13.81 -29.41 11.52
CA TRP A 314 -13.22 -29.47 10.19
C TRP A 314 -11.70 -29.27 10.25
N MET A 315 -11.22 -28.31 11.04
CA MET A 315 -9.79 -28.09 11.27
C MET A 315 -9.12 -29.35 11.81
N LYS A 316 -9.67 -29.94 12.86
CA LYS A 316 -9.16 -31.19 13.45
C LYS A 316 -9.11 -32.33 12.43
N ASP A 317 -10.20 -32.54 11.69
CA ASP A 317 -10.34 -33.63 10.72
C ASP A 317 -9.38 -33.46 9.52
N ASN A 318 -9.04 -32.22 9.17
CA ASN A 318 -8.12 -31.90 8.08
C ASN A 318 -6.69 -31.62 8.56
N GLY A 319 -6.43 -31.77 9.87
CA GLY A 319 -5.11 -31.70 10.45
C GLY A 319 -4.56 -30.32 10.73
N TYR A 320 -5.43 -29.30 10.75
CA TYR A 320 -5.10 -27.96 11.18
C TYR A 320 -5.06 -27.92 12.71
N GLU A 321 -4.00 -27.33 13.24
CA GLU A 321 -3.92 -27.03 14.66
C GLU A 321 -4.67 -25.72 14.95
N ASN A 322 -5.39 -25.67 16.06
CA ASN A 322 -6.08 -24.46 16.50
C ASN A 322 -5.07 -23.48 17.13
N ASP A 323 -4.23 -22.87 16.29
CA ASP A 323 -3.21 -21.90 16.67
C ASP A 323 -3.02 -20.84 15.58
N ILE A 324 -2.85 -19.57 15.98
CA ILE A 324 -2.62 -18.42 15.10
C ILE A 324 -1.40 -18.64 14.19
N VAL A 325 -0.35 -19.30 14.68
CA VAL A 325 0.85 -19.60 13.89
C VAL A 325 0.50 -20.49 12.69
N ALA A 326 -0.34 -21.51 12.89
CA ALA A 326 -0.77 -22.40 11.81
C ALA A 326 -1.60 -21.66 10.74
N PHE A 327 -2.41 -20.68 11.15
CA PHE A 327 -3.15 -19.83 10.22
C PHE A 327 -2.24 -18.92 9.40
N LYS A 328 -1.20 -18.33 9.99
CA LYS A 328 -0.22 -17.53 9.26
C LYS A 328 0.50 -18.37 8.19
N ALA A 329 0.96 -19.56 8.56
CA ALA A 329 1.60 -20.49 7.64
C ALA A 329 0.67 -20.93 6.49
N LEU A 330 -0.63 -21.13 6.76
CA LEU A 330 -1.62 -21.43 5.71
C LEU A 330 -1.71 -20.31 4.67
N VAL A 331 -1.83 -19.06 5.12
CA VAL A 331 -1.95 -17.91 4.21
C VAL A 331 -0.67 -17.75 3.39
N GLU A 332 0.50 -17.89 4.01
CA GLU A 332 1.79 -17.80 3.30
C GLU A 332 1.96 -18.88 2.23
N GLN A 333 1.63 -20.14 2.53
CA GLN A 333 1.69 -21.22 1.55
C GLN A 333 0.73 -20.98 0.38
N LYS A 334 -0.50 -20.56 0.66
CA LYS A 334 -1.51 -20.27 -0.37
C LYS A 334 -1.15 -19.05 -1.21
N ALA A 335 -0.57 -18.03 -0.59
CA ALA A 335 -0.06 -16.85 -1.29
C ALA A 335 1.10 -17.20 -2.22
N ALA A 336 2.00 -18.11 -1.81
CA ALA A 336 3.08 -18.59 -2.67
C ALA A 336 2.60 -19.45 -3.85
N GLY A 337 1.50 -20.20 -3.68
CA GLY A 337 0.93 -21.08 -4.70
C GLY A 337 -0.06 -20.40 -5.66
N ALA A 338 -0.69 -19.30 -5.25
CA ALA A 338 -1.45 -18.44 -6.14
C ALA A 338 -0.44 -17.69 -7.03
N ASN A 339 -0.29 -18.11 -8.29
CA ASN A 339 0.48 -17.39 -9.32
C ASN A 339 0.43 -15.88 -9.04
N GLY A 340 1.58 -15.26 -8.74
CA GLY A 340 1.77 -13.86 -8.32
C GLY A 340 1.34 -12.82 -9.35
N GLY A 341 0.14 -12.99 -9.90
CA GLY A 341 -0.47 -12.15 -10.90
C GLY A 341 -1.07 -10.93 -10.24
N LYS A 342 -0.36 -9.81 -10.39
CA LYS A 342 -0.91 -8.44 -10.47
C LYS A 342 -1.93 -8.06 -9.37
N ILE A 343 -1.85 -8.60 -8.17
CA ILE A 343 -2.59 -8.02 -7.05
C ILE A 343 -1.89 -6.71 -6.72
N SER A 344 -2.64 -5.60 -6.71
CA SER A 344 -2.09 -4.30 -6.35
C SER A 344 -1.46 -4.40 -4.96
N THR A 345 -0.18 -4.07 -4.84
CA THR A 345 0.53 -4.07 -3.54
C THR A 345 0.03 -2.96 -2.64
N PHE A 346 -0.60 -1.94 -3.22
CA PHE A 346 -1.13 -0.79 -2.52
C PHE A 346 -2.51 -0.41 -3.05
N GLN A 347 -3.43 -0.10 -2.14
CA GLN A 347 -4.68 0.56 -2.45
C GLN A 347 -4.90 1.68 -1.42
N ALA A 348 -5.55 2.75 -1.85
CA ALA A 348 -5.89 3.83 -0.96
C ALA A 348 -7.27 4.38 -1.28
N ASN A 349 -7.97 4.79 -0.24
CA ASN A 349 -9.28 5.38 -0.34
C ASN A 349 -9.44 6.50 0.69
N ILE A 350 -10.30 7.46 0.40
CA ILE A 350 -10.68 8.53 1.32
C ILE A 350 -12.16 8.44 1.67
N PHE A 351 -12.47 8.57 2.95
CA PHE A 351 -13.81 8.64 3.49
C PHE A 351 -14.13 10.07 3.89
N LEU A 352 -14.90 10.75 3.04
CA LEU A 352 -15.32 12.14 3.23
C LEU A 352 -16.61 12.25 4.06
N THR A 353 -17.12 11.17 4.65
CA THR A 353 -18.30 11.18 5.51
C THR A 353 -17.92 11.45 6.98
N GLY A 354 -18.77 12.17 7.71
CA GLY A 354 -18.61 12.32 9.17
C GLY A 354 -17.59 13.36 9.66
N GLY A 355 -17.14 14.29 8.82
CA GLY A 355 -16.32 15.44 9.25
C GLY A 355 -14.81 15.15 9.44
N GLY A 356 -14.38 13.89 9.33
CA GLY A 356 -13.01 13.46 9.65
C GLY A 356 -12.03 13.49 8.48
N GLY A 357 -12.50 13.21 7.25
CA GLY A 357 -11.61 13.07 6.09
C GLY A 357 -10.60 11.94 6.26
N ASP A 358 -11.09 10.76 6.66
CA ASP A 358 -10.25 9.61 6.99
C ASP A 358 -9.68 8.99 5.71
N VAL A 359 -8.37 8.75 5.70
CA VAL A 359 -7.67 8.09 4.59
C VAL A 359 -7.34 6.67 5.02
N THR A 360 -7.81 5.69 4.27
CA THR A 360 -7.51 4.28 4.47
C THR A 360 -6.50 3.81 3.44
N LEU A 361 -5.39 3.26 3.91
CA LEU A 361 -4.29 2.71 3.12
C LEU A 361 -4.24 1.21 3.34
N ASP A 362 -4.30 0.43 2.26
CA ASP A 362 -4.14 -1.01 2.28
C ASP A 362 -2.81 -1.40 1.60
N PHE A 363 -1.92 -2.00 2.37
CA PHE A 363 -0.65 -2.54 1.93
C PHE A 363 -0.82 -4.06 1.77
N GLY A 364 -1.28 -4.47 0.59
CA GLY A 364 -1.68 -5.84 0.26
C GLY A 364 -0.54 -6.85 0.38
N ASP A 365 0.69 -6.44 0.07
CA ASP A 365 1.90 -7.25 0.21
C ASP A 365 2.22 -7.56 1.69
N LYS A 366 2.00 -6.56 2.56
CA LYS A 366 2.20 -6.65 4.02
C LYS A 366 0.97 -7.14 4.76
N ARG A 367 -0.19 -7.25 4.09
CA ARG A 367 -1.51 -7.57 4.68
C ARG A 367 -1.87 -6.63 5.83
N LYS A 368 -1.58 -5.33 5.66
CA LYS A 368 -1.88 -4.30 6.66
C LYS A 368 -2.76 -3.20 6.10
N VAL A 369 -3.81 -2.86 6.83
CA VAL A 369 -4.59 -1.65 6.59
C VAL A 369 -4.26 -0.62 7.66
N ALA A 370 -3.99 0.61 7.26
CA ALA A 370 -3.78 1.75 8.16
C ALA A 370 -4.80 2.86 7.85
N VAL A 371 -5.38 3.46 8.89
CA VAL A 371 -6.33 4.57 8.76
C VAL A 371 -5.70 5.81 9.37
N TYR A 372 -5.62 6.87 8.57
CA TYR A 372 -5.12 8.18 8.96
C TYR A 372 -6.24 9.21 8.94
N ARG A 373 -6.09 10.27 9.73
CA ARG A 373 -7.02 11.40 9.78
C ARG A 373 -6.27 12.72 9.72
N MET A 374 -6.74 13.63 8.86
CA MET A 374 -6.16 14.95 8.67
C MET A 374 -6.91 16.00 9.53
N GLN A 375 -6.49 16.21 10.78
CA GLN A 375 -7.12 17.21 11.68
C GLN A 375 -6.35 18.53 11.73
N ASN A 376 -5.65 18.83 12.81
CA ASN A 376 -4.63 19.89 12.90
C ASN A 376 -3.21 19.29 12.86
N ALA A 377 -3.16 17.96 12.77
CA ALA A 377 -2.03 17.07 12.79
C ALA A 377 -2.37 15.90 11.84
N LEU A 378 -1.38 15.08 11.51
CA LEU A 378 -1.63 13.81 10.85
C LEU A 378 -1.78 12.69 11.88
N ASP A 379 -3.02 12.28 12.13
CA ASP A 379 -3.31 11.30 13.16
C ASP A 379 -3.40 9.89 12.58
N LEU A 380 -2.65 8.93 13.13
CA LEU A 380 -2.87 7.51 12.90
C LEU A 380 -4.02 7.04 13.79
N THR A 381 -5.16 6.75 13.16
CA THR A 381 -6.38 6.36 13.84
C THR A 381 -6.36 4.88 14.22
N SER A 382 -5.96 4.01 13.29
CA SER A 382 -5.89 2.56 13.51
C SER A 382 -4.96 1.87 12.50
N ILE A 383 -4.44 0.71 12.87
CA ILE A 383 -3.72 -0.21 11.96
C ILE A 383 -4.20 -1.63 12.25
N ARG A 384 -4.44 -2.44 11.22
CA ARG A 384 -4.82 -3.85 11.35
C ARG A 384 -3.93 -4.72 10.47
N ASP A 385 -3.33 -5.75 11.05
CA ASP A 385 -2.82 -6.90 10.30
C ASP A 385 -3.99 -7.85 10.07
N TYR A 386 -4.42 -7.98 8.81
CA TYR A 386 -5.58 -8.79 8.43
C TYR A 386 -5.18 -10.19 7.93
N THR A 387 -3.96 -10.64 8.22
CA THR A 387 -3.52 -11.99 7.86
C THR A 387 -4.43 -13.08 8.44
N LEU A 388 -4.87 -12.91 9.69
CA LEU A 388 -5.79 -13.87 10.32
C LEU A 388 -7.18 -13.85 9.63
N ASP A 389 -7.68 -12.66 9.28
CA ASP A 389 -8.95 -12.51 8.56
C ASP A 389 -8.92 -13.26 7.22
N VAL A 390 -7.82 -13.12 6.45
CA VAL A 390 -7.60 -13.86 5.20
C VAL A 390 -7.55 -15.36 5.44
N GLY A 391 -6.84 -15.81 6.48
CA GLY A 391 -6.75 -17.23 6.83
C GLY A 391 -8.11 -17.84 7.17
N ILE A 392 -8.95 -17.11 7.90
CA ILE A 392 -10.32 -17.54 8.22
C ILE A 392 -11.19 -17.58 6.95
N ALA A 393 -11.10 -16.57 6.09
CA ALA A 393 -11.85 -16.56 4.83
C ALA A 393 -11.43 -17.73 3.91
N MET A 394 -10.14 -18.06 3.87
CA MET A 394 -9.63 -19.23 3.14
C MET A 394 -10.16 -20.54 3.73
N LEU A 395 -10.17 -20.67 5.06
CA LEU A 395 -10.75 -21.81 5.76
C LEU A 395 -12.24 -21.97 5.44
N ASP A 396 -13.00 -20.88 5.48
CA ASP A 396 -14.43 -20.89 5.16
C ASP A 396 -14.69 -21.33 3.72
N ALA A 397 -13.85 -20.90 2.78
CA ALA A 397 -13.93 -21.36 1.39
C ALA A 397 -13.73 -22.88 1.29
N GLU A 398 -12.74 -23.45 2.00
CA GLU A 398 -12.48 -24.91 2.01
C GLU A 398 -13.61 -25.72 2.65
N ILE A 399 -14.18 -25.22 3.75
CA ILE A 399 -15.36 -25.81 4.41
C ILE A 399 -16.56 -25.79 3.44
N ASN A 400 -16.83 -24.66 2.81
CA ASN A 400 -17.94 -24.52 1.88
C ASN A 400 -17.78 -25.44 0.66
N LEU A 401 -16.56 -25.57 0.11
CA LEU A 401 -16.27 -26.51 -0.97
C LEU A 401 -16.52 -27.96 -0.53
N THR A 402 -16.15 -28.33 0.70
CA THR A 402 -16.42 -29.66 1.28
C THR A 402 -17.93 -29.94 1.36
N VAL A 403 -18.71 -28.97 1.84
CA VAL A 403 -20.18 -29.08 1.96
C VAL A 403 -20.83 -29.18 0.57
N LEU A 404 -20.41 -28.35 -0.39
CA LEU A 404 -20.92 -28.39 -1.76
C LEU A 404 -20.59 -29.72 -2.45
N ALA A 405 -19.38 -30.25 -2.25
CA ALA A 405 -19.00 -31.56 -2.75
C ALA A 405 -19.90 -32.67 -2.20
N GLY A 406 -20.26 -32.62 -0.92
CA GLY A 406 -21.23 -33.54 -0.32
C GLY A 406 -22.62 -33.45 -0.95
N LYS A 407 -23.12 -32.23 -1.24
CA LYS A 407 -24.39 -32.04 -1.95
C LYS A 407 -24.35 -32.61 -3.38
N LEU A 408 -23.25 -32.39 -4.10
CA LEU A 408 -23.04 -32.95 -5.43
C LEU A 408 -22.97 -34.49 -5.39
N LEU A 409 -22.38 -35.08 -4.34
CA LEU A 409 -22.36 -36.52 -4.13
C LEU A 409 -23.79 -37.10 -4.00
N GLU A 410 -24.64 -36.48 -3.18
CA GLU A 410 -26.04 -36.91 -3.05
C GLU A 410 -26.82 -36.74 -4.35
N GLN A 411 -26.58 -35.64 -5.09
CA GLN A 411 -27.17 -35.42 -6.41
C GLN A 411 -26.74 -36.52 -7.39
N ALA A 412 -25.47 -36.91 -7.39
CA ALA A 412 -24.95 -38.00 -8.21
C ALA A 412 -25.61 -39.34 -7.84
N ARG A 413 -25.86 -39.62 -6.55
CA ARG A 413 -26.62 -40.81 -6.12
C ARG A 413 -28.02 -40.82 -6.71
N GLN A 414 -28.72 -39.68 -6.69
CA GLN A 414 -30.05 -39.58 -7.27
C GLN A 414 -30.04 -39.76 -8.78
N GLN A 415 -29.05 -39.22 -9.48
CA GLN A 415 -28.87 -39.42 -10.92
C GLN A 415 -28.61 -40.89 -11.26
N CYS A 416 -27.81 -41.61 -10.46
CA CYS A 416 -27.60 -43.05 -10.63
C CYS A 416 -28.88 -43.86 -10.40
N LYS A 417 -29.66 -43.53 -9.36
CA LYS A 417 -30.99 -44.15 -9.12
C LYS A 417 -31.93 -43.95 -10.31
N ASN A 418 -31.87 -42.78 -10.94
CA ASN A 418 -32.63 -42.44 -12.14
C ASN A 418 -32.00 -42.97 -13.45
N ARG A 419 -30.92 -43.76 -13.37
CA ARG A 419 -30.14 -44.30 -14.51
C ARG A 419 -29.55 -43.24 -15.45
N ASN A 420 -29.38 -42.01 -14.98
CA ASN A 420 -28.73 -40.93 -15.72
C ASN A 420 -27.23 -40.88 -15.42
N TYR A 421 -26.51 -41.91 -15.88
CA TYR A 421 -25.10 -42.11 -15.55
C TYR A 421 -24.13 -41.05 -16.13
N PRO A 422 -24.32 -40.53 -17.36
CA PRO A 422 -23.45 -39.47 -17.88
C PRO A 422 -23.49 -38.20 -17.00
N ALA A 423 -24.69 -37.80 -16.54
CA ALA A 423 -24.83 -36.68 -15.63
C ALA A 423 -24.22 -36.96 -14.25
N ALA A 424 -24.33 -38.20 -13.76
CA ALA A 424 -23.71 -38.63 -12.51
C ALA A 424 -22.17 -38.50 -12.56
N ILE A 425 -21.53 -38.92 -13.66
CA ILE A 425 -20.08 -38.79 -13.83
C ILE A 425 -19.64 -37.32 -13.80
N ILE A 426 -20.30 -36.43 -14.56
CA ILE A 426 -19.96 -34.99 -14.56
C ILE A 426 -20.12 -34.38 -13.17
N THR A 427 -21.18 -34.77 -12.46
CA THR A 427 -21.47 -34.30 -11.11
C THR A 427 -20.40 -34.80 -10.12
N LEU A 428 -19.98 -36.06 -10.22
CA LEU A 428 -18.89 -36.63 -9.41
C LEU A 428 -17.53 -36.02 -9.73
N THR A 429 -17.24 -35.72 -11.00
CA THR A 429 -16.04 -34.97 -11.39
C THR A 429 -15.99 -33.61 -10.72
N SER A 430 -17.12 -32.92 -10.67
CA SER A 430 -17.24 -31.62 -10.01
C SER A 430 -17.07 -31.77 -8.49
N ALA A 431 -17.71 -32.77 -7.88
CA ALA A 431 -17.57 -33.08 -6.45
C ALA A 431 -16.12 -33.39 -6.05
N LEU A 432 -15.44 -34.26 -6.80
CA LEU A 432 -14.05 -34.67 -6.54
C LEU A 432 -13.04 -33.56 -6.87
N LYS A 433 -13.37 -32.65 -7.78
CA LYS A 433 -12.56 -31.43 -7.99
C LYS A 433 -12.64 -30.50 -6.78
N MET A 434 -13.79 -30.40 -6.12
CA MET A 434 -13.99 -29.58 -4.93
C MET A 434 -13.42 -30.25 -3.66
N ASN A 435 -13.59 -31.57 -3.51
CA ASN A 435 -13.06 -32.33 -2.39
C ASN A 435 -12.54 -33.71 -2.86
N PRO A 436 -11.24 -33.82 -3.18
CA PRO A 436 -10.64 -35.08 -3.63
C PRO A 436 -10.69 -36.21 -2.58
N ARG A 437 -10.77 -35.89 -1.28
CA ARG A 437 -10.79 -36.90 -0.20
C ARG A 437 -12.05 -37.77 -0.20
N LEU A 438 -13.09 -37.38 -0.94
CA LEU A 438 -14.29 -38.20 -1.13
C LEU A 438 -14.06 -39.43 -2.04
N VAL A 439 -12.90 -39.55 -2.68
CA VAL A 439 -12.63 -40.59 -3.70
C VAL A 439 -12.91 -42.01 -3.22
N LYS A 440 -12.50 -42.38 -2.00
CA LYS A 440 -12.78 -43.72 -1.44
C LYS A 440 -14.28 -43.98 -1.22
N GLN A 441 -15.01 -42.94 -0.82
CA GLN A 441 -16.46 -43.02 -0.67
C GLN A 441 -17.14 -43.12 -2.04
N VAL A 442 -16.67 -42.35 -3.01
CA VAL A 442 -17.17 -42.40 -4.40
C VAL A 442 -16.93 -43.79 -5.01
N GLU A 443 -15.74 -44.36 -4.87
CA GLU A 443 -15.46 -45.73 -5.32
C GLU A 443 -16.42 -46.73 -4.67
N LYS A 444 -16.57 -46.68 -3.34
CA LYS A 444 -17.44 -47.59 -2.60
C LYS A 444 -18.90 -47.49 -3.03
N ASP A 445 -19.42 -46.27 -3.14
CA ASP A 445 -20.84 -46.02 -3.33
C ASP A 445 -21.28 -46.18 -4.79
N PHE A 446 -20.37 -46.02 -5.77
CA PHE A 446 -20.74 -45.90 -7.18
C PHE A 446 -20.04 -46.89 -8.13
N ALA A 447 -18.97 -47.58 -7.72
CA ALA A 447 -18.22 -48.47 -8.63
C ALA A 447 -19.09 -49.55 -9.28
N LYS A 448 -20.13 -50.03 -8.59
CA LYS A 448 -21.07 -51.02 -9.14
C LYS A 448 -21.91 -50.47 -10.31
N ASP A 449 -22.33 -49.21 -10.21
CA ASP A 449 -23.29 -48.62 -11.14
C ASP A 449 -22.60 -47.96 -12.34
N ILE A 450 -21.45 -47.31 -12.13
CA ILE A 450 -20.77 -46.50 -13.15
C ILE A 450 -19.28 -46.83 -13.34
N GLY A 451 -18.73 -47.80 -12.60
CA GLY A 451 -17.29 -48.12 -12.63
C GLY A 451 -16.76 -48.69 -13.95
N LYS A 452 -17.65 -49.03 -14.90
CA LYS A 452 -17.28 -49.51 -16.25
C LYS A 452 -17.38 -48.43 -17.33
N LEU A 453 -17.81 -47.22 -16.98
CA LEU A 453 -17.96 -46.13 -17.94
C LEU A 453 -16.60 -45.48 -18.25
N SER A 454 -16.44 -45.01 -19.49
CA SER A 454 -15.24 -44.27 -19.91
C SER A 454 -15.07 -43.00 -19.07
N GLY A 455 -13.85 -42.72 -18.61
CA GLY A 455 -13.56 -41.55 -17.75
C GLY A 455 -13.62 -41.85 -16.25
N TRP A 456 -14.15 -43.01 -15.84
CA TRP A 456 -14.17 -43.41 -14.43
C TRP A 456 -12.77 -43.68 -13.87
N PRO A 457 -11.91 -44.49 -14.50
CA PRO A 457 -10.54 -44.71 -14.01
C PRO A 457 -9.76 -43.41 -13.88
N GLU A 458 -9.79 -42.55 -14.89
CA GLU A 458 -9.06 -41.28 -14.89
C GLU A 458 -9.57 -40.31 -13.80
N LEU A 459 -10.89 -40.30 -13.55
CA LEU A 459 -11.48 -39.51 -12.48
C LEU A 459 -10.98 -39.96 -11.11
N ILE A 460 -11.00 -41.25 -10.84
CA ILE A 460 -10.59 -41.83 -9.56
C ILE A 460 -9.10 -41.67 -9.34
N GLU A 461 -8.25 -42.02 -10.32
CA GLU A 461 -6.80 -41.86 -10.24
C GLU A 461 -6.41 -40.40 -10.03
N GLY A 462 -7.02 -39.48 -10.78
CA GLY A 462 -6.79 -38.04 -10.63
C GLY A 462 -7.22 -37.50 -9.27
N ALA A 463 -8.32 -37.99 -8.71
CA ALA A 463 -8.79 -37.60 -7.38
C ALA A 463 -7.91 -38.19 -6.26
N LEU A 464 -7.46 -39.44 -6.39
CA LEU A 464 -6.51 -40.07 -5.46
C LEU A 464 -5.19 -39.29 -5.41
N ALA A 465 -4.59 -39.00 -6.57
CA ALA A 465 -3.34 -38.26 -6.64
C ALA A 465 -3.46 -36.86 -6.00
N ARG A 466 -4.58 -36.16 -6.21
CA ARG A 466 -4.84 -34.87 -5.56
C ARG A 466 -5.09 -35.01 -4.06
N ALA A 467 -5.78 -36.06 -3.61
CA ALA A 467 -6.01 -36.32 -2.19
C ALA A 467 -4.68 -36.58 -1.47
N GLU A 468 -3.80 -37.40 -2.05
CA GLU A 468 -2.44 -37.64 -1.52
C GLU A 468 -1.61 -36.36 -1.47
N GLN A 469 -1.69 -35.51 -2.49
CA GLN A 469 -0.99 -34.22 -2.47
C GLN A 469 -1.51 -33.31 -1.35
N LEU A 470 -2.83 -33.25 -1.14
CA LEU A 470 -3.42 -32.48 -0.04
C LEU A 470 -2.97 -33.00 1.34
N ASP A 471 -2.79 -34.31 1.49
CA ASP A 471 -2.28 -34.92 2.71
C ASP A 471 -0.80 -34.54 2.95
N LYS A 472 0.04 -34.58 1.90
CA LYS A 472 1.43 -34.10 1.96
C LYS A 472 1.52 -32.62 2.32
N ASP A 473 0.68 -31.78 1.69
CA ASP A 473 0.64 -30.34 1.97
C ASP A 473 0.17 -30.05 3.40
N ALA A 474 -0.76 -30.86 3.94
CA ALA A 474 -1.17 -30.78 5.35
C ALA A 474 -0.03 -31.14 6.30
N GLU A 475 0.76 -32.16 5.98
CA GLU A 475 1.91 -32.56 6.80
C GLU A 475 3.05 -31.52 6.76
N ALA A 476 3.36 -30.97 5.58
CA ALA A 476 4.33 -29.90 5.42
C ALA A 476 3.96 -28.66 6.24
N ARG A 477 2.68 -28.28 6.26
CA ARG A 477 2.18 -27.19 7.11
C ARG A 477 2.36 -27.43 8.59
N ARG A 478 2.06 -28.65 9.07
CA ARG A 478 2.27 -29.02 10.47
C ARG A 478 3.75 -28.90 10.84
N GLN A 479 4.65 -29.29 9.95
CA GLN A 479 6.08 -29.16 10.18
C GLN A 479 6.51 -27.68 10.23
N ALA A 480 6.08 -26.86 9.28
CA ALA A 480 6.39 -25.43 9.26
C ALA A 480 5.92 -24.71 10.54
N ALA A 481 4.70 -25.02 11.00
CA ALA A 481 4.16 -24.46 12.25
C ALA A 481 4.97 -24.91 13.48
N LYS A 482 5.45 -26.16 13.51
CA LYS A 482 6.35 -26.64 14.58
C LYS A 482 7.68 -25.90 14.57
N ASP A 483 8.30 -25.76 13.40
CA ASP A 483 9.60 -25.08 13.26
C ASP A 483 9.51 -23.60 13.68
N GLU A 484 8.41 -22.91 13.34
CA GLU A 484 8.20 -21.51 13.74
C GLU A 484 8.00 -21.38 15.26
N ARG A 485 7.30 -22.32 15.90
CA ARG A 485 7.17 -22.35 17.36
C ARG A 485 8.50 -22.57 18.07
N GLU A 486 9.35 -23.44 17.53
CA GLU A 486 10.68 -23.68 18.09
C GLU A 486 11.58 -22.45 18.01
N LYS A 487 11.48 -21.68 16.91
CA LYS A 487 12.18 -20.40 16.76
C LYS A 487 11.73 -19.33 17.76
N LYS A 488 10.45 -19.35 18.18
CA LYS A 488 9.87 -18.38 19.13
C LYS A 488 10.02 -18.77 20.60
N LYS A 489 10.59 -19.93 20.92
CA LYS A 489 10.90 -20.25 22.33
C LYS A 489 12.07 -19.37 22.80
N PRO A 490 11.95 -18.67 23.95
CA PRO A 490 13.05 -17.88 24.48
C PRO A 490 14.27 -18.79 24.68
N LYS A 491 15.42 -18.38 24.12
CA LYS A 491 16.70 -19.02 24.41
C LYS A 491 16.95 -18.83 25.91
N LYS A 492 17.00 -19.95 26.64
CA LYS A 492 17.28 -19.96 28.08
C LYS A 492 18.70 -19.52 28.38
#